data_AF-A0AA36NML8-F1
#
_entry.id   AF-A0AA36NML8-F1
#
_cell.length_a   1.000
_cell.length_b   1.000
_cell.length_c   1.000
_cell.angle_alpha   90.00
_cell.angle_beta   90.00
_cell.angle_gamma   90.00
#
_symmetry.space_group_name_H-M   'P 1'
#
loop_
_entity.id
_entity.type
_entity.pdbx_description
1 polymer ?
#
loop_
_entity_poly.entity_id
_entity_poly.type
_entity_poly.pdbx_seq_one_letter_code
_entity_poly.pdbx_strand_id
1 'polypeptide(L)'
;MGGSQEELGEEEVLRVFAAAEPGIQALAESPGEFMKNCPPAGPENSAAVLPSWAETLLEQQPGLKETRFRLVPAKLREEDFWDRYFAAVFHIIQLELQESAG
;
A
#
# COMPACT_ATOMS: atom_id res chain seq x y z
N MET A 1 -22.80 -27.95 -9.09
CA MET A 1 -22.01 -26.95 -9.82
C MET A 1 -21.20 -26.20 -8.77
N GLY A 2 -20.01 -26.72 -8.45
CA GLY A 2 -19.07 -26.03 -7.57
C GLY A 2 -18.19 -25.18 -8.47
N GLY A 3 -18.28 -23.85 -8.35
CA GLY A 3 -17.31 -22.97 -8.98
C GLY A 3 -15.97 -23.23 -8.31
N SER A 4 -15.00 -23.72 -9.08
CA SER A 4 -13.61 -23.73 -8.66
C SER A 4 -13.23 -22.29 -8.33
N GLN A 5 -12.92 -21.99 -7.07
CA GLN A 5 -12.09 -20.83 -6.79
C GLN A 5 -10.74 -21.14 -7.44
N GLU A 6 -10.44 -20.48 -8.56
CA GLU A 6 -9.09 -20.47 -9.12
C GLU A 6 -8.20 -19.76 -8.09
N GLU A 7 -7.60 -20.55 -7.21
CA GLU A 7 -6.56 -20.07 -6.31
C GLU A 7 -5.37 -19.68 -7.19
N LEU A 8 -4.92 -18.42 -7.07
CA LEU A 8 -3.76 -17.93 -7.80
C LEU A 8 -2.56 -18.83 -7.49
N GLY A 9 -1.86 -19.29 -8.53
CA GLY A 9 -0.62 -20.03 -8.35
C GLY A 9 0.44 -19.17 -7.67
N GLU A 10 1.33 -19.78 -6.89
CA GLU A 10 2.41 -19.07 -6.18
C GLU A 10 3.27 -18.20 -7.13
N GLU A 11 3.56 -18.72 -8.32
CA GLU A 11 4.30 -17.98 -9.36
C GLU A 11 3.56 -16.73 -9.84
N GLU A 12 2.23 -16.77 -9.89
CA GLU A 12 1.41 -15.63 -10.29
C GLU A 12 1.39 -14.56 -9.22
N VAL A 13 1.24 -14.98 -7.96
CA VAL A 13 1.33 -14.08 -6.80
C VAL A 13 2.69 -13.37 -6.79
N LEU A 14 3.79 -14.10 -6.97
CA LEU A 14 5.13 -13.52 -7.02
C LEU A 14 5.29 -12.53 -8.19
N ARG A 15 4.71 -12.80 -9.35
CA ARG A 15 4.73 -11.87 -10.50
C ARG A 15 3.97 -10.58 -10.20
N VAL A 16 2.77 -10.67 -9.64
CA VAL A 16 1.95 -9.51 -9.26
C VAL A 16 2.69 -8.63 -8.26
N PHE A 17 3.28 -9.22 -7.22
CA PHE A 17 4.04 -8.45 -6.23
C PHE A 17 5.30 -7.80 -6.83
N ALA A 18 6.03 -8.50 -7.70
CA ALA A 18 7.19 -7.95 -8.37
C ALA A 18 6.82 -6.77 -9.29
N ALA A 19 5.67 -6.83 -9.95
CA ALA A 19 5.16 -5.74 -10.79
C ALA A 19 4.65 -4.55 -9.96
N ALA A 20 4.00 -4.81 -8.83
CA ALA A 20 3.48 -3.78 -7.92
C ALA A 20 4.59 -3.06 -7.12
N GLU A 21 5.71 -3.73 -6.84
CA GLU A 21 6.81 -3.21 -6.02
C GLU A 21 7.28 -1.79 -6.39
N PRO A 22 7.60 -1.46 -7.67
CA PRO A 22 8.02 -0.11 -8.03
C PRO A 22 6.95 0.95 -7.75
N GLY A 23 5.67 0.63 -7.99
CA GLY A 23 4.55 1.53 -7.69
C GLY A 23 4.42 1.77 -6.19
N ILE A 24 4.55 0.72 -5.37
CA ILE A 24 4.49 0.81 -3.91
C ILE A 24 5.64 1.66 -3.36
N GLN A 25 6.85 1.50 -3.89
CA GLN A 25 8.00 2.31 -3.48
C GLN A 25 7.80 3.79 -3.83
N ALA A 26 7.21 4.09 -4.99
CA ALA A 26 6.97 5.45 -5.46
C ALA A 26 6.02 6.26 -4.55
N LEU A 27 5.07 5.59 -3.88
CA LEU A 27 4.16 6.23 -2.91
C LEU A 27 4.91 6.93 -1.76
N ALA A 28 6.09 6.42 -1.42
CA ALA A 28 6.86 6.80 -0.24
C ALA A 28 8.11 7.64 -0.57
N GLU A 29 8.37 7.94 -1.85
CA GLU A 29 9.56 8.69 -2.28
C GLU A 29 9.58 10.13 -1.76
N SER A 30 8.42 10.77 -1.62
CA SER A 30 8.33 12.11 -1.04
C SER A 30 6.95 12.40 -0.45
N PRO A 31 6.85 13.39 0.47
CA PRO A 31 5.56 13.85 0.97
C PRO A 31 4.61 14.35 -0.11
N GLY A 32 5.14 14.88 -1.22
CA GLY A 32 4.33 15.36 -2.34
C GLY A 32 3.70 14.21 -3.12
N GLU A 33 4.51 13.19 -3.45
CA GLU A 33 4.03 11.98 -4.11
C GLU A 33 3.03 11.22 -3.24
N PHE A 34 3.28 11.12 -1.93
CA PHE A 34 2.32 10.54 -1.00
C PHE A 34 0.96 11.25 -1.05
N MET A 35 0.95 12.58 -0.97
CA MET A 35 -0.31 13.34 -0.97
C MET A 35 -1.06 13.26 -2.31
N LYS A 36 -0.34 13.06 -3.41
CA LYS A 36 -0.89 12.93 -4.75
C LYS A 36 -1.44 11.52 -5.02
N ASN A 37 -0.70 10.50 -4.62
CA ASN A 37 -0.97 9.10 -4.98
C ASN A 37 -1.69 8.31 -3.86
N CYS A 38 -1.75 8.84 -2.64
CA CYS A 38 -2.49 8.28 -1.50
C CYS A 38 -3.70 9.18 -1.15
N PRO A 39 -4.81 9.12 -1.91
CA PRO A 39 -6.00 9.94 -1.63
C PRO A 39 -6.61 9.57 -0.29
N PRO A 40 -7.41 10.48 0.33
CA PRO A 40 -8.13 10.18 1.56
C PRO A 40 -8.92 8.88 1.44
N ALA A 41 -8.67 7.94 2.33
CA ALA A 41 -9.34 6.66 2.35
C ALA A 41 -10.76 6.82 2.95
N GLY A 42 -11.76 6.18 2.34
CA GLY A 42 -13.08 6.05 2.93
C GLY A 42 -13.05 5.10 4.14
N PRO A 43 -14.12 5.07 4.96
CA PRO A 43 -14.19 4.19 6.13
C PRO A 43 -14.08 2.70 5.77
N GLU A 44 -14.38 2.31 4.52
CA GLU A 44 -14.19 0.95 4.00
C GLU A 44 -12.72 0.52 3.87
N ASN A 45 -11.79 1.48 3.83
CA ASN A 45 -10.37 1.26 3.62
C ASN A 45 -9.55 1.55 4.89
N SER A 46 -10.20 1.56 6.07
CA SER A 46 -9.50 1.77 7.33
C SER A 46 -8.60 0.56 7.64
N ALA A 47 -7.30 0.80 7.66
CA ALA A 47 -6.28 -0.19 7.91
C ALA A 47 -5.95 -0.18 9.40
N ALA A 48 -6.43 -1.20 10.12
CA ALA A 48 -5.98 -1.46 11.48
C ALA A 48 -4.55 -2.00 11.47
N VAL A 49 -3.56 -1.11 11.36
CA VAL A 49 -2.14 -1.47 11.34
C VAL A 49 -1.65 -1.67 12.77
N LEU A 50 -1.08 -2.85 13.04
CA LEU A 50 -0.42 -3.11 14.31
C LEU A 50 0.84 -2.24 14.42
N PRO A 51 1.11 -1.60 15.56
CA PRO A 51 2.29 -0.74 15.73
C PRO A 51 3.61 -1.43 15.37
N SER A 52 3.76 -2.72 15.73
CA SER A 52 4.96 -3.50 15.40
C SER A 52 5.16 -3.68 13.90
N TRP A 53 4.08 -3.81 13.14
CA TRP A 53 4.14 -3.93 11.68
C TRP A 53 4.49 -2.59 11.04
N ALA A 54 3.92 -1.50 11.55
CA ALA A 54 4.28 -0.14 11.14
C ALA A 54 5.78 0.11 11.37
N GLU A 55 6.32 -0.24 12.54
CA GLU A 55 7.76 -0.10 12.83
C GLU A 55 8.62 -0.89 11.85
N THR A 56 8.33 -2.18 11.68
CA THR A 56 9.06 -3.05 10.74
C THR A 56 9.00 -2.55 9.30
N LEU A 57 7.87 -1.99 8.86
CA LEU A 57 7.72 -1.41 7.53
C LEU A 57 8.55 -0.12 7.36
N LEU A 58 8.57 0.74 8.39
CA LEU A 58 9.36 1.98 8.39
C LEU A 58 10.87 1.70 8.44
N GLU A 59 11.30 0.58 9.02
CA GLU A 59 12.71 0.13 8.98
C GLU A 59 13.12 -0.35 7.59
N GLN A 60 12.22 -1.01 6.87
CA GLN A 60 12.48 -1.50 5.52
C GLN A 60 12.35 -0.40 4.45
N GLN A 61 11.53 0.62 4.68
CA GLN A 61 11.30 1.72 3.75
C GLN A 61 11.70 3.07 4.37
N PRO A 62 12.97 3.49 4.26
CA PRO A 62 13.44 4.75 4.82
C PRO A 62 12.72 5.98 4.24
N GLY A 63 12.31 5.92 2.96
CA GLY A 63 11.50 6.98 2.33
C GLY A 63 10.13 7.15 2.99
N LEU A 64 9.48 6.03 3.32
CA LEU A 64 8.19 6.05 4.03
C LEU A 64 8.35 6.65 5.44
N LYS A 65 9.44 6.33 6.12
CA LYS A 65 9.78 6.89 7.43
C LYS A 65 9.99 8.40 7.41
N GLU A 66 10.73 8.91 6.43
CA GLU A 66 10.93 10.34 6.26
C GLU A 66 9.61 11.05 5.93
N THR A 67 8.84 10.47 5.01
CA THR A 67 7.55 11.01 4.58
C THR A 67 6.56 11.06 5.73
N ARG A 68 6.45 9.98 6.52
CA ARG A 68 5.65 9.92 7.75
C ARG A 68 6.09 10.99 8.75
N PHE A 69 7.38 11.10 9.03
CA PHE A 69 7.90 12.09 9.99
C PHE A 69 7.57 13.53 9.59
N ARG A 70 7.54 13.83 8.28
CA ARG A 70 7.19 15.16 7.77
C ARG A 70 5.68 15.43 7.74
N LEU A 71 4.86 14.40 7.53
CA LEU A 71 3.41 14.54 7.38
C LEU A 71 2.65 14.33 8.70
N VAL A 72 3.16 13.56 9.65
CA VAL A 72 2.50 13.23 10.91
C VAL A 72 3.28 13.81 12.10
N PRO A 73 2.65 14.56 13.02
CA PRO A 73 1.24 14.96 13.04
C PRO A 73 0.95 16.27 12.26
N ALA A 74 1.91 16.81 11.51
CA ALA A 74 1.84 18.17 10.97
C ALA A 74 0.72 18.40 9.93
N LYS A 75 0.38 17.38 9.14
CA LYS A 75 -0.59 17.42 8.03
C LYS A 75 -1.65 16.32 8.13
N LEU A 76 -1.32 15.19 8.73
CA LEU A 76 -2.16 14.00 8.88
C LEU A 76 -2.06 13.43 10.29
N ARG A 77 -3.12 12.75 10.75
CA ARG A 77 -3.03 11.86 11.90
C ARG A 77 -2.34 10.56 11.49
N GLU A 78 -1.79 9.84 12.46
CA GLU A 78 -1.13 8.55 12.23
C GLU A 78 -2.08 7.55 11.56
N GLU A 79 -3.33 7.45 12.04
CA GLU A 79 -4.39 6.61 11.46
C GLU A 79 -4.65 6.97 9.99
N ASP A 80 -4.81 8.28 9.70
CA ASP A 80 -5.11 8.76 8.35
C ASP A 80 -3.94 8.51 7.40
N PHE A 81 -2.69 8.54 7.90
CA PHE A 81 -1.51 8.24 7.10
C PHE A 81 -1.51 6.77 6.69
N TRP A 82 -1.73 5.85 7.64
CA TRP A 82 -1.73 4.42 7.36
C TRP A 82 -2.92 4.00 6.49
N ASP A 83 -4.11 4.50 6.76
CA ASP A 83 -5.30 4.22 5.95
C ASP A 83 -5.08 4.60 4.48
N ARG A 84 -4.53 5.79 4.24
CA ARG A 84 -4.21 6.26 2.88
C ARG A 84 -3.12 5.44 2.20
N TYR A 85 -2.05 5.12 2.93
CA TYR A 85 -0.94 4.34 2.40
C TYR A 85 -1.40 2.95 1.98
N PHE A 86 -2.08 2.22 2.87
CA PHE A 86 -2.53 0.86 2.59
C PHE A 86 -3.62 0.82 1.53
N ALA A 87 -4.54 1.80 1.50
CA ALA A 87 -5.51 1.92 0.41
C ALA A 87 -4.83 2.03 -0.97
N ALA A 88 -3.77 2.84 -1.07
CA ALA A 88 -3.00 2.99 -2.31
C ALA A 88 -2.23 1.70 -2.67
N VAL A 89 -1.61 1.03 -1.69
CA VAL A 89 -0.94 -0.26 -1.90
C VAL A 89 -1.92 -1.33 -2.40
N PHE A 90 -3.10 -1.46 -1.77
CA PHE A 90 -4.11 -2.41 -2.22
C PHE A 90 -4.63 -2.09 -3.62
N HIS A 91 -4.77 -0.80 -3.95
CA HIS A 91 -5.17 -0.38 -5.29
C HIS A 91 -4.14 -0.79 -6.36
N ILE A 92 -2.85 -0.57 -6.11
CA ILE A 92 -1.78 -0.98 -7.03
C ILE A 92 -1.81 -2.50 -7.23
N ILE A 93 -1.86 -3.27 -6.16
CA ILE A 93 -1.90 -4.75 -6.26
C ILE A 93 -3.14 -5.22 -7.02
N GLN A 94 -4.30 -4.59 -6.82
CA GLN A 94 -5.52 -4.93 -7.56
C GLN A 94 -5.39 -4.64 -9.06
N LEU A 95 -4.76 -3.52 -9.45
CA LEU A 95 -4.51 -3.20 -10.85
C LEU A 95 -3.60 -4.26 -11.50
N GLU A 96 -2.48 -4.56 -10.87
CA GLU A 96 -1.52 -5.57 -11.37
C GLU A 96 -2.15 -6.97 -11.46
N LEU A 97 -3.04 -7.31 -10.53
CA LEU A 97 -3.79 -8.55 -10.56
C LEU A 97 -4.77 -8.60 -11.74
N GLN A 98 -5.44 -7.49 -12.04
CA GLN A 98 -6.33 -7.39 -13.21
C GLN A 98 -5.55 -7.47 -14.53
N GLU A 99 -4.37 -6.87 -14.61
CA GLU A 99 -3.51 -6.95 -15.79
C GLU A 99 -2.91 -8.35 -15.99
N SER A 100 -2.58 -9.05 -14.91
CA SER A 100 -2.07 -10.43 -14.98
C SER A 100 -3.14 -11.45 -15.39
N ALA A 101 -4.42 -11.12 -15.21
CA ALA A 101 -5.56 -11.98 -15.55
C ALA A 101 -6.11 -11.77 -16.98
N GLY A 102 -5.62 -10.77 -17.72
CA GLY A 102 -6.04 -10.40 -19.08
C GLY A 102 -5.10 -10.91 -20.17
#